data_AF-A0A292Q608-F1
#
_entry.id   AF-A0A292Q608-F1
#
_cell.length_a   1.000
_cell.length_b   1.000
_cell.length_c   1.000
_cell.angle_alpha   90.00
_cell.angle_beta   90.00
_cell.angle_gamma   90.00
#
_symmetry.space_group_name_H-M   'P 1'
#
loop_
_entity.id
_entity.type
_entity.pdbx_description
1 polymer ?
#
loop_
_entity_poly.entity_id
_entity_poly.type
_entity_poly.pdbx_seq_one_letter_code
_entity_poly.pdbx_strand_id
1 'polypeptide(L)'
;FRWVDCLLGILEDCLTPESMRDALKELPKDLDSVYARTLDLIPEKQKELIQRAMHWLAFSAEPLTLGQLAEAVVIKYDVNEYGDDFGAILDMNCLMDACPSLISFEDARGHKSSPQENRRLRLAHFSVKEYLISDRVAQGPSAFYHISEDEANLLMGHACLSRILRHSAQGAICGNEVERTPFLYHSARYWFVHIRSIEVTAPAPLSKAALKVLELGQGWLDIYNPDSLHRSLLDPGVYPPAIYYSSLLSL
;
A
#
# COMPACT_ATOMS: atom_id res chain seq x y z
N PHE A 1 8.23 22.54 -7.31
CA PHE A 1 8.61 22.54 -5.88
C PHE A 1 7.33 22.73 -5.07
N ARG A 2 6.62 21.64 -4.70
CA ARG A 2 5.27 21.70 -4.09
C ARG A 2 5.21 22.37 -2.71
N TRP A 3 6.35 22.51 -2.03
CA TRP A 3 6.42 23.27 -0.77
C TRP A 3 6.12 24.76 -0.97
N VAL A 4 6.68 25.36 -2.03
CA VAL A 4 6.39 26.75 -2.39
C VAL A 4 4.92 26.88 -2.80
N ASP A 5 4.38 25.90 -3.53
CA ASP A 5 2.97 25.90 -3.93
C ASP A 5 2.02 25.79 -2.72
N CYS A 6 2.34 24.97 -1.72
CA CYS A 6 1.58 24.89 -0.45
C CYS A 6 1.69 26.19 0.36
N LEU A 7 2.87 26.78 0.45
CA LEU A 7 3.06 28.08 1.12
C LEU A 7 2.28 29.19 0.42
N LEU A 8 2.28 29.19 -0.92
CA LEU A 8 1.52 30.14 -1.72
C LEU A 8 0.02 29.96 -1.50
N GLY A 9 -0.50 28.72 -1.44
CA GLY A 9 -1.92 28.47 -1.14
C GLY A 9 -2.36 28.99 0.24
N ILE A 10 -1.53 28.82 1.28
CA ILE A 10 -1.80 29.38 2.62
C ILE A 10 -1.89 30.91 2.58
N LEU A 11 -1.06 31.54 1.74
CA LEU A 11 -1.05 32.99 1.57
C LEU A 11 -2.16 33.49 0.64
N GLU A 12 -2.67 32.65 -0.26
CA GLU A 12 -3.74 32.96 -1.20
C GLU A 12 -5.09 33.15 -0.49
N ASP A 13 -5.32 32.43 0.61
CA ASP A 13 -6.50 32.56 1.46
C ASP A 13 -6.46 33.81 2.38
N CYS A 14 -5.35 34.55 2.41
CA CYS A 14 -5.19 35.71 3.27
C CYS A 14 -5.78 36.99 2.62
N LEU A 15 -6.96 37.40 3.09
CA LEU A 15 -7.67 38.57 2.55
C LEU A 15 -7.20 39.93 3.11
N THR A 16 -6.43 39.97 4.20
CA THR A 16 -5.96 41.23 4.82
C THR A 16 -4.43 41.23 5.05
N PRO A 17 -3.78 42.41 5.09
CA PRO A 17 -2.35 42.50 5.42
C PRO A 17 -2.01 41.98 6.82
N GLU A 18 -2.96 42.05 7.76
CA GLU A 18 -2.84 41.51 9.11
C GLU A 18 -2.92 39.97 9.09
N SER A 19 -3.91 39.40 8.40
CA SER A 19 -4.01 37.94 8.25
C SER A 19 -2.83 37.35 7.49
N MET A 20 -2.30 38.07 6.50
CA MET A 20 -1.08 37.69 5.80
C MET A 20 0.14 37.72 6.72
N ARG A 21 0.28 38.74 7.58
CA ARG A 21 1.39 38.82 8.54
C ARG A 21 1.30 37.73 9.60
N ASP A 22 0.11 37.36 10.03
CA ASP A 22 -0.07 36.29 11.00
C ASP A 22 0.12 34.91 10.36
N ALA A 23 -0.38 34.68 9.13
CA ALA A 23 -0.09 33.48 8.35
C ALA A 23 1.43 33.31 8.10
N LEU A 24 2.14 34.42 7.82
CA LEU A 24 3.60 34.43 7.69
C LEU A 24 4.33 34.03 8.99
N LYS A 25 3.76 34.34 10.17
CA LYS A 25 4.29 33.89 11.48
C LYS A 25 3.94 32.43 11.78
N GLU A 26 2.81 31.95 11.29
CA GLU A 26 2.36 30.55 11.40
C GLU A 26 2.94 29.63 10.33
N LEU A 27 3.82 30.15 9.46
CA LEU A 27 4.48 29.33 8.46
C LEU A 27 5.28 28.22 9.13
N PRO A 28 5.17 26.98 8.63
CA PRO A 28 6.00 25.88 9.08
C PRO A 28 7.48 26.24 8.97
N LYS A 29 8.22 26.04 10.06
CA LYS A 29 9.65 26.37 10.12
C LYS A 29 10.51 25.48 9.22
N ASP A 30 10.02 24.28 8.93
CA ASP A 30 10.65 23.25 8.13
C ASP A 30 9.59 22.35 7.47
N LEU A 31 10.05 21.46 6.58
CA LEU A 31 9.19 20.49 5.89
C LEU A 31 8.51 19.52 6.87
N ASP A 32 9.19 19.14 7.93
CA ASP A 32 8.66 18.22 8.94
C ASP A 32 7.40 18.79 9.60
N SER A 33 7.43 20.08 9.96
CA SER A 33 6.29 20.80 10.50
C SER A 33 5.10 20.86 9.53
N VAL A 34 5.38 20.94 8.21
CA VAL A 34 4.34 20.88 7.16
C VAL A 34 3.69 19.49 7.15
N TYR A 35 4.49 18.44 7.19
CA TYR A 35 4.00 17.07 7.17
C TYR A 35 3.22 16.73 8.44
N ALA A 36 3.73 17.10 9.62
CA ALA A 36 3.02 16.95 10.89
C ALA A 36 1.64 17.62 10.85
N ARG A 37 1.58 18.89 10.45
CA ARG A 37 0.32 19.64 10.33
C ARG A 37 -0.65 18.98 9.33
N THR A 38 -0.15 18.51 8.19
CA THR A 38 -0.99 17.83 7.20
C THR A 38 -1.59 16.55 7.77
N LEU A 39 -0.78 15.76 8.49
CA LEU A 39 -1.20 14.51 9.10
C LEU A 39 -2.16 14.72 10.29
N ASP A 40 -2.02 15.83 11.02
CA ASP A 40 -2.90 16.21 12.12
C ASP A 40 -4.29 16.65 11.66
N LEU A 41 -4.42 17.16 10.43
CA LEU A 41 -5.71 17.53 9.84
C LEU A 41 -6.56 16.32 9.41
N ILE A 42 -5.97 15.12 9.38
CA ILE A 42 -6.68 13.91 8.98
C ILE A 42 -7.70 13.53 10.07
N PRO A 43 -8.99 13.36 9.72
CA PRO A 43 -10.01 12.96 10.67
C PRO A 43 -9.68 11.61 11.34
N GLU A 44 -9.95 11.48 12.64
CA GLU A 44 -9.69 10.26 13.42
C GLU A 44 -10.19 8.98 12.74
N LYS A 45 -11.37 9.03 12.12
CA LYS A 45 -11.99 7.90 11.42
C LYS A 45 -11.20 7.42 10.18
N GLN A 46 -10.30 8.24 9.65
CA GLN A 46 -9.52 7.97 8.45
C GLN A 46 -8.05 7.67 8.75
N LYS A 47 -7.57 7.94 9.97
CA LYS A 47 -6.14 7.82 10.34
C LYS A 47 -5.56 6.45 10.04
N GLU A 48 -6.23 5.36 10.45
CA GLU A 48 -5.77 4.00 10.18
C GLU A 48 -5.65 3.70 8.69
N LEU A 49 -6.59 4.16 7.87
CA LEU A 49 -6.57 3.94 6.42
C LEU A 49 -5.42 4.70 5.77
N ILE A 50 -5.22 5.96 6.16
CA ILE A 50 -4.09 6.76 5.66
C ILE A 50 -2.77 6.15 6.10
N GLN A 51 -2.66 5.71 7.36
CA GLN A 51 -1.46 5.06 7.87
C GLN A 51 -1.13 3.81 7.04
N ARG A 52 -2.09 2.92 6.78
CA ARG A 52 -1.88 1.76 5.89
C ARG A 52 -1.49 2.17 4.48
N ALA A 53 -2.13 3.21 3.93
CA ALA A 53 -1.77 3.73 2.61
C ALA A 53 -0.32 4.22 2.56
N MET A 54 0.15 4.91 3.61
CA MET A 54 1.52 5.38 3.70
C MET A 54 2.54 4.23 3.75
N HIS A 55 2.22 3.12 4.43
CA HIS A 55 3.07 1.91 4.39
C HIS A 55 3.26 1.39 2.96
N TRP A 56 2.15 1.24 2.21
CA TRP A 56 2.18 0.82 0.81
C TRP A 56 2.93 1.81 -0.09
N LEU A 57 2.66 3.11 0.04
CA LEU A 57 3.30 4.14 -0.79
C LEU A 57 4.80 4.30 -0.50
N ALA A 58 5.23 3.99 0.73
CA ALA A 58 6.62 4.09 1.14
C ALA A 58 7.45 2.84 0.77
N PHE A 59 6.89 1.63 0.94
CA PHE A 59 7.68 0.38 0.92
C PHE A 59 7.21 -0.69 -0.06
N SER A 60 6.13 -0.47 -0.83
CA SER A 60 5.72 -1.45 -1.82
C SER A 60 6.83 -1.76 -2.84
N ALA A 61 6.98 -3.05 -3.16
CA ALA A 61 7.94 -3.53 -4.16
C ALA A 61 7.66 -2.99 -5.57
N GLU A 62 6.39 -2.69 -5.88
CA GLU A 62 5.98 -1.98 -7.09
C GLU A 62 4.90 -0.94 -6.74
N PRO A 63 4.94 0.29 -7.29
CA PRO A 63 3.90 1.29 -7.03
C PRO A 63 2.49 0.76 -7.35
N LEU A 64 1.59 0.83 -6.36
CA LEU A 64 0.21 0.38 -6.50
C LEU A 64 -0.59 1.35 -7.37
N THR A 65 -1.55 0.82 -8.13
CA THR A 65 -2.61 1.66 -8.70
C THR A 65 -3.60 2.12 -7.63
N LEU A 66 -4.39 3.15 -7.93
CA LEU A 66 -5.44 3.62 -7.02
C LEU A 66 -6.41 2.50 -6.62
N GLY A 67 -6.85 1.67 -7.58
CA GLY A 67 -7.73 0.52 -7.31
C GLY A 67 -7.05 -0.56 -6.47
N GLN A 68 -5.76 -0.83 -6.73
CA GLN A 68 -4.99 -1.77 -5.91
C GLN A 68 -4.88 -1.28 -4.46
N LEU A 69 -4.59 0.00 -4.27
CA LEU A 69 -4.46 0.58 -2.95
C LEU A 69 -5.80 0.60 -2.20
N ALA A 70 -6.92 0.87 -2.89
CA ALA A 70 -8.26 0.84 -2.33
C ALA A 70 -8.59 -0.52 -1.67
N GLU A 71 -8.21 -1.59 -2.35
CA GLU A 71 -8.41 -2.96 -1.89
C GLU A 71 -7.40 -3.34 -0.79
N ALA A 72 -6.16 -2.87 -0.88
CA ALA A 72 -5.12 -3.19 0.08
C ALA A 72 -5.36 -2.58 1.46
N VAL A 73 -5.82 -1.33 1.53
CA VAL A 73 -5.94 -0.58 2.81
C VAL A 73 -7.12 -1.03 3.68
N VAL A 74 -8.13 -1.69 3.09
CA VAL A 74 -9.27 -2.24 3.84
C VAL A 74 -8.93 -3.55 4.55
N ILE A 75 -7.83 -4.20 4.17
CA ILE A 75 -7.32 -5.39 4.85
C ILE A 75 -6.67 -4.95 6.15
N LYS A 76 -7.30 -5.31 7.27
CA LYS A 76 -6.75 -5.06 8.60
C LYS A 76 -5.70 -6.12 8.92
N TYR A 77 -4.61 -5.67 9.51
CA TYR A 77 -3.63 -6.60 10.05
C TYR A 77 -4.17 -7.25 11.30
N ASP A 78 -4.23 -8.58 11.27
CA ASP A 78 -4.37 -9.43 12.44
C ASP A 78 -3.49 -10.65 12.21
N VAL A 79 -2.51 -10.84 13.08
CA VAL A 79 -1.52 -11.92 12.94
C VAL A 79 -2.17 -13.32 12.90
N ASN A 80 -3.38 -13.50 13.42
CA ASN A 80 -4.04 -14.81 13.48
C ASN A 80 -5.13 -14.99 12.41
N GLU A 81 -5.61 -13.92 11.80
CA GLU A 81 -6.74 -13.93 10.88
C GLU A 81 -6.28 -13.66 9.44
N TYR A 82 -6.61 -14.60 8.55
CA TYR A 82 -6.27 -14.55 7.14
C TYR A 82 -7.46 -14.98 6.30
N GLY A 83 -7.76 -14.18 5.27
CA GLY A 83 -8.78 -14.51 4.28
C GLY A 83 -10.23 -14.17 4.68
N ASP A 84 -10.41 -13.44 5.78
CA ASP A 84 -11.73 -12.94 6.20
C ASP A 84 -12.30 -11.90 5.24
N ASP A 85 -13.60 -11.61 5.41
CA ASP A 85 -14.27 -10.60 4.60
C ASP A 85 -13.70 -9.21 4.91
N PHE A 86 -13.06 -8.63 3.91
CA PHE A 86 -12.57 -7.27 4.00
C PHE A 86 -13.77 -6.33 3.85
N GLY A 87 -13.79 -5.23 4.62
CA GLY A 87 -14.84 -4.22 4.51
C GLY A 87 -14.99 -3.70 3.07
N ALA A 88 -16.08 -2.97 2.81
CA ALA A 88 -16.38 -2.44 1.49
C ALA A 88 -15.20 -1.65 0.88
N ILE A 89 -15.01 -1.79 -0.44
CA ILE A 89 -13.99 -1.03 -1.19
C ILE A 89 -14.19 0.46 -0.92
N LEU A 90 -13.11 1.12 -0.52
CA LEU A 90 -13.11 2.53 -0.15
C LEU A 90 -13.14 3.40 -1.41
N ASP A 91 -13.91 4.51 -1.36
CA ASP A 91 -13.71 5.60 -2.31
C ASP A 91 -12.37 6.30 -2.01
N MET A 92 -11.34 5.91 -2.75
CA MET A 92 -9.99 6.42 -2.57
C MET A 92 -9.79 7.85 -3.08
N ASN A 93 -10.80 8.47 -3.71
CA ASN A 93 -10.72 9.90 -4.01
C ASN A 93 -10.65 10.72 -2.71
N CYS A 94 -11.37 10.31 -1.67
CA CYS A 94 -11.30 10.95 -0.36
C CYS A 94 -9.88 10.91 0.24
N LEU A 95 -9.10 9.86 -0.04
CA LEU A 95 -7.72 9.73 0.43
C LEU A 95 -6.78 10.71 -0.30
N MET A 96 -7.00 10.91 -1.61
CA MET A 96 -6.26 11.90 -2.39
C MET A 96 -6.57 13.33 -1.93
N ASP A 97 -7.85 13.59 -1.60
CA ASP A 97 -8.32 14.88 -1.10
C ASP A 97 -7.84 15.16 0.33
N ALA A 98 -7.71 14.12 1.17
CA ALA A 98 -7.22 14.26 2.54
C ALA A 98 -5.73 14.58 2.62
N CYS A 99 -4.94 14.21 1.60
CA CYS A 99 -3.48 14.25 1.64
C CYS A 99 -2.84 14.73 0.32
N PRO A 100 -3.29 15.86 -0.27
CA PRO A 100 -2.87 16.27 -1.60
C PRO A 100 -1.37 16.60 -1.64
N SER A 101 -0.77 17.04 -0.53
CA SER A 101 0.65 17.34 -0.39
C SER A 101 1.53 16.11 -0.17
N LEU A 102 0.96 14.96 0.21
CA LEU A 102 1.69 13.73 0.55
C LEU A 102 1.64 12.68 -0.55
N ILE A 103 0.60 12.68 -1.40
CA ILE A 103 0.37 11.64 -2.41
C ILE A 103 0.25 12.28 -3.80
N SER A 104 0.76 11.60 -4.82
CA SER A 104 0.62 12.01 -6.22
C SER A 104 0.55 10.81 -7.15
N PHE A 105 0.03 11.01 -8.36
CA PHE A 105 0.17 10.02 -9.42
C PHE A 105 1.59 10.01 -9.99
N GLU A 106 2.11 8.82 -10.30
CA GLU A 106 3.48 8.59 -10.76
C GLU A 106 3.85 9.32 -12.04
N ASP A 107 2.90 9.52 -12.97
CA ASP A 107 3.07 10.46 -14.07
C ASP A 107 1.75 10.73 -14.82
N ALA A 108 1.56 11.96 -15.29
CA ALA A 108 0.47 12.37 -16.18
C ALA A 108 0.81 12.20 -17.68
N ARG A 109 1.96 11.57 -17.99
CA ARG A 109 2.43 11.26 -19.34
C ARG A 109 1.88 9.94 -19.90
N GLY A 110 1.32 9.09 -19.04
CA GLY A 110 0.41 8.04 -19.48
C GLY A 110 -0.81 8.71 -20.10
N HIS A 111 -1.26 8.20 -21.25
CA HIS A 111 -2.47 8.67 -21.93
C HIS A 111 -3.56 9.02 -20.89
N LYS A 112 -3.99 10.29 -20.82
CA LYS A 112 -5.09 10.77 -19.95
C LYS A 112 -6.42 10.01 -20.17
N SER A 113 -6.44 9.01 -21.06
CA SER A 113 -7.56 8.12 -21.36
C SER A 113 -7.64 6.87 -20.49
N SER A 114 -6.65 6.56 -19.64
CA SER A 114 -6.79 5.43 -18.70
C SER A 114 -7.69 5.82 -17.51
N PRO A 115 -8.63 4.96 -17.06
CA PRO A 115 -9.38 5.17 -15.83
C PRO A 115 -8.46 5.48 -14.64
N GLN A 116 -8.91 6.36 -13.75
CA GLN A 116 -8.11 6.81 -12.60
C GLN A 116 -7.67 5.64 -11.70
N GLU A 117 -8.49 4.61 -11.58
CA GLU A 117 -8.22 3.38 -10.82
C GLU A 117 -6.96 2.63 -11.26
N ASN A 118 -6.56 2.78 -12.53
CA ASN A 118 -5.39 2.11 -13.11
C ASN A 118 -4.12 2.97 -13.03
N ARG A 119 -4.21 4.19 -12.52
CA ARG A 119 -3.05 5.08 -12.39
C ARG A 119 -2.27 4.74 -11.13
N ARG A 120 -0.95 4.62 -11.28
CA ARG A 120 -0.02 4.35 -10.17
C ARG A 120 0.13 5.56 -9.26
N LEU A 121 0.16 5.29 -7.96
CA LEU A 121 0.34 6.27 -6.90
C LEU A 121 1.77 6.19 -6.35
N ARG A 122 2.26 7.34 -5.91
CA ARG A 122 3.52 7.48 -5.19
C ARG A 122 3.38 8.55 -4.11
N LEU A 123 4.30 8.57 -3.17
CA LEU A 123 4.50 9.74 -2.32
C LEU A 123 4.83 10.95 -3.20
N ALA A 124 4.24 12.09 -2.88
CA ALA A 124 4.36 13.34 -3.63
C ALA A 124 5.80 13.85 -3.72
N HIS A 125 6.64 13.48 -2.76
CA HIS A 125 8.06 13.81 -2.74
C HIS A 125 8.85 12.79 -1.91
N PHE A 126 10.13 12.60 -2.23
CA PHE A 126 10.98 11.65 -1.50
C PHE A 126 11.11 12.00 -0.01
N SER A 127 11.11 13.29 0.34
CA SER A 127 11.20 13.75 1.73
C SER A 127 9.99 13.39 2.58
N VAL A 128 8.84 13.06 1.97
CA VAL A 128 7.70 12.51 2.71
C VAL A 128 8.08 11.14 3.30
N LYS A 129 8.75 10.28 2.52
CA LYS A 129 9.25 9.00 3.01
C LYS A 129 10.28 9.22 4.12
N GLU A 130 11.24 10.12 3.91
CA GLU A 130 12.27 10.44 4.91
C GLU A 130 11.67 10.93 6.24
N TYR A 131 10.58 11.69 6.18
CA TYR A 131 9.84 12.09 7.37
C TYR A 131 9.18 10.88 8.05
N LEU A 132 8.39 10.09 7.32
CA LEU A 132 7.63 8.96 7.88
C LEU A 132 8.52 7.90 8.55
N ILE A 133 9.75 7.69 8.08
CA ILE A 133 10.67 6.67 8.63
C ILE A 133 11.62 7.20 9.71
N SER A 134 11.45 8.45 10.14
CA SER A 134 12.41 9.11 11.03
C SER A 134 12.04 9.00 12.51
N ASP A 135 13.07 8.82 13.36
CA ASP A 135 12.91 8.75 14.82
C ASP A 135 12.20 9.96 15.43
N ARG A 136 12.33 11.12 14.80
CA ARG A 136 11.65 12.36 15.21
C ARG A 136 10.12 12.26 15.09
N VAL A 137 9.60 11.52 14.12
CA VAL A 137 8.16 11.21 14.04
C VAL A 137 7.78 10.26 15.14
N ALA A 138 8.56 9.20 15.38
CA ALA A 138 8.30 8.20 16.42
C ALA A 138 8.17 8.79 17.83
N GLN A 139 8.86 9.91 18.11
CA GLN A 139 8.84 10.60 19.40
C GLN A 139 7.87 11.80 19.45
N GLY A 140 7.23 12.14 18.34
CA GLY A 140 6.42 13.34 18.17
C GLY A 140 4.90 13.09 18.25
N PRO A 141 4.09 14.15 18.08
CA PRO A 141 2.63 14.04 18.05
C PRO A 141 2.12 13.18 16.88
N SER A 142 2.91 13.08 15.80
CA SER A 142 2.61 12.26 14.62
C SER A 142 3.17 10.82 14.72
N ALA A 143 3.56 10.34 15.90
CA ALA A 143 4.14 9.00 16.10
C ALA A 143 3.30 7.85 15.52
N PHE A 144 1.98 8.02 15.48
CA PHE A 144 1.06 7.08 14.82
C PHE A 144 1.41 6.83 13.34
N TYR A 145 1.98 7.82 12.64
CA TYR A 145 2.37 7.71 11.24
C TYR A 145 3.83 7.34 11.03
N HIS A 146 4.58 7.07 12.10
CA HIS A 146 5.92 6.53 11.96
C HIS A 146 5.86 5.15 11.30
N ILE A 147 6.78 4.87 10.38
CA ILE A 147 6.84 3.61 9.64
C ILE A 147 8.22 3.00 9.76
N SER A 148 8.29 1.79 10.29
CA SER A 148 9.48 0.95 10.13
C SER A 148 9.37 0.07 8.89
N GLU A 149 10.50 -0.27 8.28
CA GLU A 149 10.54 -1.13 7.10
C GLU A 149 10.03 -2.55 7.41
N ASP A 150 10.38 -3.10 8.57
CA ASP A 150 9.92 -4.42 9.01
C ASP A 150 8.40 -4.46 9.21
N GLU A 151 7.84 -3.44 9.88
CA GLU A 151 6.38 -3.33 10.05
C GLU A 151 5.67 -3.17 8.71
N ALA A 152 6.21 -2.35 7.80
CA ALA A 152 5.63 -2.21 6.47
C ALA A 152 5.61 -3.54 5.71
N ASN A 153 6.72 -4.27 5.70
CA ASN A 153 6.79 -5.58 5.06
C ASN A 153 5.88 -6.62 5.73
N LEU A 154 5.75 -6.58 7.05
CA LEU A 154 4.82 -7.44 7.79
C LEU A 154 3.37 -7.18 7.39
N LEU A 155 2.95 -5.92 7.37
CA LEU A 155 1.60 -5.50 7.00
C LEU A 155 1.28 -5.84 5.53
N MET A 156 2.19 -5.53 4.61
CA MET A 156 2.01 -5.82 3.19
C MET A 156 2.01 -7.32 2.90
N GLY A 157 2.91 -8.08 3.54
CA GLY A 157 2.95 -9.54 3.45
C GLY A 157 1.66 -10.18 3.94
N HIS A 158 1.15 -9.74 5.11
CA HIS A 158 -0.15 -10.18 5.63
C HIS A 158 -1.29 -9.90 4.65
N ALA A 159 -1.39 -8.67 4.15
CA ALA A 159 -2.45 -8.26 3.24
C ALA A 159 -2.45 -9.08 1.94
N CYS A 160 -1.26 -9.30 1.35
CA CYS A 160 -1.12 -10.13 0.16
C CYS A 160 -1.54 -11.59 0.40
N LEU A 161 -1.08 -12.20 1.49
CA LEU A 161 -1.42 -13.58 1.84
C LEU A 161 -2.92 -13.73 2.10
N SER A 162 -3.50 -12.81 2.89
CA SER A 162 -4.94 -12.76 3.17
C SER A 162 -5.76 -12.67 1.89
N ARG A 163 -5.34 -11.83 0.94
CA ARG A 163 -6.05 -11.65 -0.32
C ARG A 163 -6.04 -12.90 -1.20
N ILE A 164 -4.90 -13.59 -1.29
CA ILE A 164 -4.76 -14.84 -2.05
C ILE A 164 -5.58 -15.96 -1.41
N LEU A 165 -5.47 -16.13 -0.09
CA LEU A 165 -6.20 -17.16 0.64
C LEU A 165 -7.71 -16.97 0.51
N ARG A 166 -8.21 -15.73 0.61
CA ARG A 166 -9.64 -15.43 0.37
C ARG A 166 -10.10 -15.82 -1.03
N HIS A 167 -9.31 -15.47 -2.04
CA HIS A 167 -9.63 -15.83 -3.43
C HIS A 167 -9.76 -17.35 -3.60
N SER A 168 -8.82 -18.11 -3.04
CA SER A 168 -8.84 -19.58 -3.13
C SER A 168 -10.07 -20.17 -2.43
N ALA A 169 -10.48 -19.61 -1.29
CA ALA A 169 -11.66 -20.06 -0.56
C ALA A 169 -12.95 -19.75 -1.34
N GLN A 170 -13.05 -18.57 -1.96
CA GLN A 170 -14.20 -18.18 -2.79
C GLN A 170 -14.29 -18.99 -4.08
N GLY A 171 -13.16 -19.27 -4.75
CA GLY A 171 -13.11 -20.09 -5.95
C GLY A 171 -13.60 -21.53 -5.72
N ALA A 172 -13.31 -22.09 -4.53
CA ALA A 172 -13.83 -23.39 -4.12
C ALA A 172 -15.36 -23.41 -3.91
N ILE A 173 -15.97 -22.26 -3.63
CA ILE A 173 -17.40 -22.12 -3.31
C ILE A 173 -18.22 -21.74 -4.56
N CYS A 174 -17.73 -20.82 -5.38
CA CYS A 174 -18.55 -20.12 -6.38
C CYS A 174 -18.46 -20.63 -7.83
N GLY A 175 -17.52 -21.51 -8.17
CA GLY A 175 -17.43 -22.07 -9.52
C GLY A 175 -17.21 -21.03 -10.63
N ASN A 176 -15.95 -20.85 -11.04
CA ASN A 176 -15.48 -20.22 -12.28
C ASN A 176 -15.76 -18.73 -12.58
N GLU A 177 -16.65 -18.03 -11.88
CA GLU A 177 -16.71 -16.55 -12.00
C GLU A 177 -15.89 -15.88 -10.88
N VAL A 178 -14.57 -16.10 -10.90
CA VAL A 178 -13.70 -15.50 -9.89
C VAL A 178 -13.16 -14.16 -10.37
N GLU A 179 -13.58 -13.09 -9.69
CA GLU A 179 -13.19 -11.72 -10.01
C GLU A 179 -11.67 -11.53 -9.85
N ARG A 180 -10.98 -11.38 -10.98
CA ARG A 180 -9.56 -11.04 -11.01
C ARG A 180 -9.39 -9.55 -10.75
N THR A 181 -9.41 -9.18 -9.48
CA THR A 181 -9.16 -7.81 -9.05
C THR A 181 -7.68 -7.43 -9.24
N PRO A 182 -7.35 -6.16 -9.55
CA PRO A 182 -5.97 -5.72 -9.71
C PRO A 182 -5.05 -6.01 -8.51
N PHE A 183 -5.56 -5.96 -7.27
CA PHE A 183 -4.73 -6.21 -6.09
C PHE A 183 -4.41 -7.69 -5.86
N LEU A 184 -5.31 -8.61 -6.25
CA LEU A 184 -5.05 -10.05 -6.21
C LEU A 184 -3.81 -10.41 -7.04
N TYR A 185 -3.70 -9.88 -8.25
CA TYR A 185 -2.52 -10.10 -9.08
C TYR A 185 -1.25 -9.53 -8.44
N HIS A 186 -1.33 -8.31 -7.90
CA HIS A 186 -0.22 -7.71 -7.15
C HIS A 186 0.19 -8.61 -5.97
N SER A 187 -0.79 -9.09 -5.20
CA SER A 187 -0.58 -9.96 -4.06
C SER A 187 0.14 -11.25 -4.46
N ALA A 188 -0.36 -11.95 -5.48
CA ALA A 188 0.24 -13.17 -6.00
C ALA A 188 1.67 -12.98 -6.50
N ARG A 189 1.98 -11.78 -7.03
CA ARG A 189 3.30 -11.43 -7.56
C ARG A 189 4.31 -10.98 -6.51
N TYR A 190 3.89 -10.41 -5.39
CA TYR A 190 4.79 -9.70 -4.48
C TYR A 190 4.77 -10.17 -3.02
N TRP A 191 3.85 -11.06 -2.62
CA TRP A 191 3.78 -11.53 -1.23
C TRP A 191 5.14 -12.03 -0.71
N PHE A 192 5.87 -12.84 -1.48
CA PHE A 192 7.15 -13.42 -1.10
C PHE A 192 8.28 -12.39 -0.98
N VAL A 193 8.19 -11.27 -1.69
CA VAL A 193 9.16 -10.17 -1.56
C VAL A 193 9.09 -9.57 -0.16
N HIS A 194 7.88 -9.35 0.34
CA HIS A 194 7.65 -8.79 1.67
C HIS A 194 8.04 -9.77 2.77
N ILE A 195 7.70 -11.06 2.64
CA ILE A 195 8.06 -12.08 3.64
C ILE A 195 9.58 -12.23 3.76
N ARG A 196 10.30 -12.27 2.62
CA ARG A 196 11.75 -12.40 2.61
C ARG A 196 12.46 -11.23 3.31
N SER A 197 11.92 -10.02 3.20
CA SER A 197 12.49 -8.84 3.90
C SER A 197 12.44 -8.96 5.42
N ILE A 198 11.58 -9.81 5.98
CA ILE A 198 11.39 -10.01 7.43
C ILE A 198 11.57 -11.47 7.84
N GLU A 199 12.26 -12.30 7.05
CA GLU A 199 12.33 -13.75 7.28
C GLU A 199 12.76 -14.11 8.71
N VAL A 200 13.69 -13.34 9.28
CA VAL A 200 14.22 -13.56 10.64
C VAL A 200 13.23 -13.14 11.72
N THR A 201 12.40 -12.14 11.47
CA THR A 201 11.48 -11.51 12.44
C THR A 201 10.01 -11.88 12.21
N ALA A 202 9.72 -12.65 11.16
CA ALA A 202 8.37 -13.01 10.75
C ALA A 202 7.67 -13.83 11.85
N PRO A 203 6.44 -13.45 12.26
CA PRO A 203 5.69 -14.20 13.24
C PRO A 203 5.24 -15.55 12.65
N ALA A 204 5.24 -16.60 13.47
CA ALA A 204 4.93 -17.97 13.02
C ALA A 204 3.59 -18.11 12.25
N PRO A 205 2.49 -17.41 12.61
CA PRO A 205 1.27 -17.42 11.80
C PRO A 205 1.45 -16.92 10.36
N LEU A 206 2.31 -15.93 10.14
CA LEU A 206 2.62 -15.40 8.81
C LEU A 206 3.38 -16.42 7.97
N SER A 207 4.39 -17.07 8.54
CA SER A 207 5.10 -18.16 7.87
C SER A 207 4.17 -19.33 7.55
N LYS A 208 3.23 -19.66 8.45
CA LYS A 208 2.20 -20.67 8.20
C LYS A 208 1.24 -20.27 7.08
N ALA A 209 0.86 -19.01 6.99
CA ALA A 209 0.04 -18.50 5.89
C ALA A 209 0.78 -18.52 4.54
N ALA A 210 2.08 -18.19 4.54
CA ALA A 210 2.95 -18.31 3.37
C ALA A 210 3.03 -19.77 2.86
N LEU A 211 3.24 -20.73 3.78
CA LEU A 211 3.22 -22.16 3.45
C LEU A 211 1.88 -22.58 2.83
N LYS A 212 0.76 -22.16 3.42
CA LYS A 212 -0.58 -22.44 2.84
C LYS A 212 -0.71 -21.91 1.42
N VAL A 213 -0.21 -20.70 1.14
CA VAL A 213 -0.24 -20.12 -0.22
C VAL A 213 0.61 -20.94 -1.19
N LEU A 214 1.81 -21.38 -0.79
CA LEU A 214 2.63 -22.28 -1.61
C LEU A 214 1.92 -23.62 -1.88
N GLU A 215 1.22 -24.16 -0.89
CA GLU A 215 0.44 -25.40 -0.98
C GLU A 215 -0.82 -25.27 -1.85
N LEU A 216 -1.31 -24.06 -2.15
CA LEU A 216 -2.43 -23.86 -3.09
C LEU A 216 -2.10 -24.36 -4.51
N GLY A 217 -0.80 -24.41 -4.87
CA GLY A 217 -0.36 -24.80 -6.21
C GLY A 217 -1.05 -23.97 -7.29
N GLN A 218 -1.92 -24.62 -8.08
CA GLN A 218 -2.70 -23.97 -9.15
C GLN A 218 -3.45 -22.72 -8.66
N GLY A 219 -4.02 -22.74 -7.44
CA GLY A 219 -4.81 -21.61 -6.93
C GLY A 219 -4.03 -20.29 -6.79
N TRP A 220 -2.70 -20.35 -6.63
CA TRP A 220 -1.82 -19.18 -6.68
C TRP A 220 -1.13 -19.03 -8.05
N LEU A 221 -0.65 -20.13 -8.62
CA LEU A 221 0.16 -20.13 -9.84
C LEU A 221 -0.63 -19.81 -11.12
N ASP A 222 -1.95 -19.99 -11.11
CA ASP A 222 -2.85 -19.53 -12.19
C ASP A 222 -3.03 -18.00 -12.17
N ILE A 223 -2.78 -17.36 -11.03
CA ILE A 223 -2.82 -15.89 -10.88
C ILE A 223 -1.48 -15.31 -11.31
N TYR A 224 -0.37 -15.86 -10.78
CA TYR A 224 0.98 -15.44 -11.11
C TYR A 224 1.96 -16.60 -10.97
N ASN A 225 2.69 -16.90 -12.06
CA ASN A 225 3.76 -17.88 -12.06
C ASN A 225 5.14 -17.17 -12.06
N PRO A 226 5.94 -17.26 -10.99
CA PRO A 226 7.26 -16.61 -10.93
C PRO A 226 8.28 -17.18 -11.92
N ASP A 227 8.06 -18.40 -12.41
CA ASP A 227 8.94 -19.10 -13.36
C ASP A 227 8.60 -18.80 -14.83
N SER A 228 7.46 -18.14 -15.10
CA SER A 228 7.05 -17.82 -16.47
C SER A 228 7.76 -16.56 -16.95
N LEU A 229 8.98 -16.70 -17.46
CA LEU A 229 9.64 -15.58 -18.11
C LEU A 229 8.91 -15.13 -19.39
N HIS A 230 8.19 -16.00 -20.14
CA HIS A 230 7.57 -15.64 -21.43
C HIS A 230 6.47 -16.64 -21.94
N ARG A 231 5.61 -17.25 -21.09
CA ARG A 231 4.52 -18.12 -21.58
C ARG A 231 3.18 -17.38 -21.65
N SER A 232 2.53 -17.46 -22.82
CA SER A 232 1.14 -17.06 -23.03
C SER A 232 0.21 -17.74 -22.03
N LEU A 233 -0.71 -16.95 -21.45
CA LEU A 233 -1.68 -17.24 -20.39
C LEU A 233 -2.71 -18.38 -20.65
N LEU A 234 -2.39 -19.44 -21.39
CA LEU A 234 -3.40 -20.39 -21.89
C LEU A 234 -3.04 -21.87 -21.84
N ASP A 235 -2.09 -22.31 -21.02
CA ASP A 235 -1.97 -23.74 -20.73
C ASP A 235 -1.90 -23.97 -19.21
N PRO A 236 -2.98 -24.48 -18.56
CA PRO A 236 -2.95 -24.85 -17.16
C PRO A 236 -1.97 -26.01 -17.00
N GLY A 237 -0.73 -25.63 -16.65
CA GLY A 237 0.39 -26.55 -16.59
C GLY A 237 0.35 -27.39 -15.32
N VAL A 238 0.91 -28.58 -15.40
CA VAL A 238 1.39 -29.28 -14.21
C VAL A 238 2.50 -28.43 -13.60
N TYR A 239 2.20 -27.76 -12.50
CA TYR A 239 3.17 -26.95 -11.78
C TYR A 239 4.11 -27.82 -10.93
N PRO A 240 5.39 -27.43 -10.77
CA PRO A 240 6.27 -28.00 -9.76
C PRO A 240 5.69 -27.92 -8.34
N PRO A 241 6.13 -28.78 -7.40
CA PRO A 241 5.63 -28.80 -6.03
C PRO A 241 6.04 -27.54 -5.24
N ALA A 242 5.35 -27.27 -4.13
CA ALA A 242 5.61 -26.14 -3.24
C ALA A 242 7.09 -25.97 -2.87
N ILE A 243 7.82 -27.06 -2.62
CA ILE A 243 9.26 -27.01 -2.27
C ILE A 243 10.14 -26.43 -3.38
N TYR A 244 9.78 -26.63 -4.65
CA TYR A 244 10.47 -26.00 -5.78
C TYR A 244 10.31 -24.49 -5.71
N TYR A 245 9.08 -24.01 -5.51
CA TYR A 245 8.78 -22.59 -5.44
C TYR A 245 9.33 -21.92 -4.17
N SER A 246 9.33 -22.61 -3.01
CA SER A 246 10.03 -22.13 -1.80
C SER A 246 11.50 -21.85 -2.10
N SER A 247 12.17 -22.82 -2.75
CA SER A 247 13.57 -22.69 -3.13
C SER A 247 13.80 -21.58 -4.16
N LEU A 248 12.94 -21.50 -5.19
CA LEU A 248 13.02 -20.48 -6.24
C LEU A 248 12.85 -19.06 -5.68
N LEU A 249 11.96 -18.89 -4.71
CA LEU A 249 11.64 -17.60 -4.11
C LEU A 249 12.55 -17.23 -2.93
N SER A 250 13.43 -18.15 -2.52
CA SER A 250 14.29 -18.02 -1.33
C SER A 250 13.48 -17.82 -0.05
N LEU A 251 12.55 -18.75 0.20
CA LEU A 251 11.68 -18.85 1.37
C LEU A 251 11.90 -20.18 2.12
#